data_AF-A0A928VBQ1-F1
#
_entry.id   AF-A0A928VBQ1-F1
#
_cell.length_a   1.000
_cell.length_b   1.000
_cell.length_c   1.000
_cell.angle_alpha   90.00
_cell.angle_beta   90.00
_cell.angle_gamma   90.00
#
_symmetry.space_group_name_H-M   'P 1'
#
loop_
_entity.id
_entity.type
_entity.pdbx_description
1 polymer ?
#
loop_
_entity_poly.entity_id
_entity_poly.type
_entity_poly.pdbx_seq_one_letter_code
_entity_poly.pdbx_strand_id
1 'polypeptide(L)'
;MRSRTVREGSVGLMILAGVGLFGALVLWIKGLNPANQSFTVYADFAAINGVQAGSPVRYRGVTVGRIDKIVPGPNGVEVKLEIARADLVIPRDSELSVNQTGLLGETVLDITPRKEIADSAVTGRPLDTDCNRELILCQNSRIKGVLGISTDELIRATIRFADTYSSPQFTGNINSLTKNSSEAAAEIARLSREVSSLVRSARTEVRTFSATARSIGSTADQATLTIAQVNDLITANRSTLVTTLDNLSATSSDIRTTVSRISPLLSQVEGSQLISNLETLSANAAQTSANLRDVSVTLNNPATVTMLQQTLDSARATFENTQKITSDLDELTGDPQLRDNLKRLINGLSGLVSSTQQLQQQAQVSQILAVPNPSLERLQPGTTPAQVNRTQP
;
A
#
# COMPACT_ATOMS: atom_id res chain seq x y z
N MET A 1 -9.96 74.70 106.02
CA MET A 1 -9.07 74.83 104.84
C MET A 1 -8.75 73.51 104.12
N ARG A 2 -9.05 72.33 104.70
CA ARG A 2 -8.72 71.00 104.13
C ARG A 2 -9.50 70.61 102.85
N SER A 3 -10.57 71.33 102.49
CA SER A 3 -11.47 70.96 101.38
C SER A 3 -11.07 71.47 100.00
N ARG A 4 -10.18 72.49 99.88
CA ARG A 4 -9.70 72.97 98.57
C ARG A 4 -8.64 72.03 97.98
N THR A 5 -7.67 71.60 98.78
CA THR A 5 -6.58 70.70 98.34
C THR A 5 -7.11 69.32 97.91
N VAL A 6 -8.15 68.79 98.57
CA VAL A 6 -8.78 67.51 98.18
C VAL A 6 -9.53 67.63 96.85
N ARG A 7 -10.12 68.81 96.57
CA ARG A 7 -10.89 69.06 95.33
C ARG A 7 -9.99 69.34 94.13
N GLU A 8 -8.82 69.93 94.35
CA GLU A 8 -7.80 70.12 93.32
C GLU A 8 -7.06 68.80 93.01
N GLY A 9 -6.79 67.98 94.04
CA GLY A 9 -6.20 66.65 93.88
C GLY A 9 -7.10 65.65 93.15
N SER A 10 -8.43 65.70 93.36
CA SER A 10 -9.38 64.78 92.70
C SER A 10 -9.50 65.03 91.20
N VAL A 11 -9.40 66.29 90.75
CA VAL A 11 -9.42 66.64 89.32
C VAL A 11 -8.14 66.14 88.63
N GLY A 12 -6.98 66.30 89.27
CA GLY A 12 -5.71 65.77 88.77
C GLY A 12 -5.71 64.23 88.64
N LEU A 13 -6.25 63.53 89.64
CA LEU A 13 -6.38 62.07 89.61
C LEU A 13 -7.32 61.59 88.48
N MET A 14 -8.44 62.28 88.25
CA MET A 14 -9.39 61.93 87.17
C MET A 14 -8.74 62.08 85.79
N ILE A 15 -7.93 63.12 85.57
CA ILE A 15 -7.21 63.32 84.31
C ILE A 15 -6.17 62.21 84.12
N LEU A 16 -5.39 61.87 85.15
CA LEU A 16 -4.40 60.79 85.08
C LEU A 16 -5.07 59.43 84.82
N ALA A 17 -6.19 59.15 85.47
CA ALA A 17 -6.96 57.93 85.24
C ALA A 17 -7.52 57.89 83.80
N GLY A 18 -8.01 59.02 83.29
CA GLY A 18 -8.49 59.14 81.91
C GLY A 18 -7.39 58.90 80.88
N VAL A 19 -6.21 59.50 81.08
CA VAL A 19 -5.04 59.28 80.19
C VAL A 19 -4.56 57.83 80.28
N GLY A 20 -4.53 57.24 81.48
CA GLY A 20 -4.17 55.83 81.67
C GLY A 20 -5.14 54.88 80.96
N LEU A 21 -6.45 55.10 81.11
CA LEU A 21 -7.48 54.31 80.44
C LEU A 21 -7.42 54.47 78.92
N PHE A 22 -7.26 55.71 78.43
CA PHE A 22 -7.12 55.98 77.00
C PHE A 22 -5.86 55.30 76.44
N GLY A 23 -4.73 55.37 77.14
CA GLY A 23 -3.50 54.67 76.78
C GLY A 23 -3.70 53.16 76.70
N ALA A 24 -4.36 52.56 77.69
CA ALA A 24 -4.67 51.13 77.69
C ALA A 24 -5.59 50.74 76.52
N LEU A 25 -6.60 51.56 76.21
CA LEU A 25 -7.53 51.34 75.11
C LEU A 25 -6.84 51.44 73.74
N VAL A 26 -5.93 52.41 73.55
CA VAL A 26 -5.12 52.54 72.33
C VAL A 26 -4.21 51.34 72.14
N LEU A 27 -3.56 50.85 73.20
CA LEU A 27 -2.72 49.65 73.15
C LEU A 27 -3.54 48.40 72.80
N TRP A 28 -4.75 48.29 73.36
CA TRP A 28 -5.68 47.20 73.08
C TRP A 28 -6.18 47.21 71.63
N ILE A 29 -6.59 48.37 71.09
CA ILE A 29 -7.01 48.52 69.67
C ILE A 29 -5.87 48.20 68.71
N LYS A 30 -4.62 48.52 69.07
CA LYS A 30 -3.43 48.13 68.29
C LYS A 30 -3.14 46.64 68.32
N GLY A 31 -3.88 45.85 69.09
CA GLY A 31 -3.71 44.39 69.16
C GLY A 31 -2.44 43.96 69.88
N LEU A 32 -1.85 44.84 70.70
CA LEU A 32 -0.68 44.52 71.53
C LEU A 32 -1.15 43.66 72.70
N ASN A 33 -1.26 42.35 72.47
CA ASN A 33 -1.58 41.39 73.51
C ASN A 33 -0.30 40.65 73.93
N PRO A 34 0.40 41.06 75.01
CA PRO A 34 1.68 40.46 75.42
C PRO A 34 1.56 38.98 75.82
N ALA A 35 0.33 38.45 75.94
CA ALA A 35 0.07 37.05 76.25
C ALA A 35 0.16 36.11 75.02
N ASN A 36 -0.02 36.61 73.79
CA ASN A 36 0.04 35.76 72.60
C ASN A 36 1.45 35.81 72.00
N GLN A 37 2.14 34.68 72.06
CA GLN A 37 3.43 34.52 71.41
C GLN A 37 3.21 34.27 69.91
N SER A 38 3.79 35.14 69.07
CA SER A 38 3.88 34.95 67.62
C SER A 38 5.28 34.52 67.23
N PHE A 39 5.42 33.91 66.05
CA PHE A 39 6.72 33.55 65.48
C PHE A 39 6.86 34.08 64.06
N THR A 40 8.10 34.27 63.62
CA THR A 40 8.42 34.88 62.32
C THR A 40 8.92 33.85 61.32
N VAL A 41 8.47 33.97 60.07
CA VAL A 41 8.99 33.22 58.91
C VAL A 41 9.35 34.20 57.80
N TYR A 42 10.42 33.93 57.07
CA TYR A 42 10.87 34.72 55.93
C TYR A 42 10.59 33.98 54.63
N ALA A 43 10.08 34.68 53.63
CA ALA A 43 9.80 34.14 52.31
C ALA A 43 10.46 35.00 51.24
N ASP A 44 11.23 34.36 50.34
CA ASP A 44 11.84 35.05 49.20
C ASP A 44 11.03 34.78 47.93
N PHE A 45 10.61 35.84 47.26
CA PHE A 45 9.89 35.78 46.00
C PHE A 45 10.67 36.49 44.89
N ALA A 46 10.46 36.09 43.63
CA ALA A 46 10.96 36.86 42.48
C ALA A 46 10.20 38.19 42.32
N ALA A 47 8.88 38.15 42.53
CA ALA A 47 7.98 39.31 42.53
C ALA A 47 6.74 39.01 43.39
N ILE A 48 6.11 40.06 43.93
CA ILE A 48 4.91 39.96 44.77
C ILE A 48 3.84 40.97 44.27
N ASN A 49 3.05 40.55 43.28
CA ASN A 49 2.13 41.43 42.56
C ASN A 49 1.00 41.97 43.45
N GLY A 50 1.16 43.19 43.98
CA GLY A 50 0.13 43.91 44.73
C GLY A 50 -0.02 43.51 46.21
N VAL A 51 0.93 42.76 46.74
CA VAL A 51 0.95 42.38 48.17
C VAL A 51 1.38 43.56 49.03
N GLN A 52 0.70 43.78 50.15
CA GLN A 52 0.98 44.90 51.06
C GLN A 52 1.32 44.40 52.47
N ALA A 53 1.99 45.24 53.24
CA ALA A 53 2.14 44.99 54.67
C ALA A 53 0.74 44.94 55.32
N GLY A 54 0.52 43.93 56.16
CA GLY A 54 -0.79 43.62 56.74
C GLY A 54 -1.65 42.65 55.93
N SER A 55 -1.29 42.31 54.69
CA SER A 55 -2.01 41.28 53.92
C SER A 55 -2.10 39.96 54.71
N PRO A 56 -3.24 39.26 54.68
CA PRO A 56 -3.44 38.04 55.46
C PRO A 56 -2.52 36.91 54.98
N VAL A 57 -2.04 36.12 55.93
CA VAL A 57 -1.33 34.86 55.70
C VAL A 57 -2.27 33.72 56.08
N ARG A 58 -2.52 32.81 55.14
CA ARG A 58 -3.40 31.66 55.31
C ARG A 58 -2.60 30.37 55.32
N TYR A 59 -2.98 29.44 56.16
CA TYR A 59 -2.50 28.07 56.14
C TYR A 59 -3.67 27.15 55.90
N ARG A 60 -3.59 26.34 54.82
CA ARG A 60 -4.70 25.48 54.37
C ARG A 60 -6.05 26.23 54.27
N GLY A 61 -6.01 27.48 53.80
CA GLY A 61 -7.19 28.32 53.62
C GLY A 61 -7.70 29.05 54.87
N VAL A 62 -7.09 28.85 56.05
CA VAL A 62 -7.46 29.56 57.30
C VAL A 62 -6.45 30.66 57.60
N THR A 63 -6.89 31.87 57.94
CA THR A 63 -6.00 32.98 58.31
C THR A 63 -5.27 32.65 59.62
N VAL A 64 -3.94 32.60 59.56
CA VAL A 64 -3.06 32.27 60.70
C VAL A 64 -2.08 33.36 61.06
N GLY A 65 -2.00 34.42 60.25
CA GLY A 65 -1.03 35.47 60.42
C GLY A 65 -1.22 36.61 59.43
N ARG A 66 -0.19 37.45 59.33
CA ARG A 66 -0.13 38.60 58.42
C ARG A 66 1.29 38.84 57.95
N ILE A 67 1.43 39.59 56.87
CA ILE A 67 2.71 40.08 56.41
C ILE A 67 3.13 41.25 57.29
N ASP A 68 4.24 41.13 57.99
CA ASP A 68 4.79 42.17 58.87
C ASP A 68 5.55 43.21 58.04
N LYS A 69 6.45 42.76 57.16
CA LYS A 69 7.31 43.64 56.38
C LYS A 69 7.64 43.07 55.02
N ILE A 70 7.82 43.96 54.05
CA ILE A 70 8.24 43.65 52.69
C ILE A 70 9.51 44.45 52.41
N VAL A 71 10.56 43.78 51.94
CA VAL A 71 11.85 44.38 51.62
C VAL A 71 12.23 44.05 50.18
N PRO A 72 12.12 45.01 49.24
CA PRO A 72 12.57 44.80 47.87
C PRO A 72 14.10 44.77 47.80
N GLY A 73 14.63 43.80 47.06
CA GLY A 73 16.03 43.68 46.69
C GLY A 73 16.22 43.74 45.16
N PRO A 74 17.47 43.75 44.67
CA PRO A 74 17.76 43.89 43.24
C PRO A 74 17.29 42.69 42.39
N ASN A 75 17.18 41.51 42.99
CA ASN A 75 16.87 40.25 42.29
C ASN A 75 15.64 39.53 42.88
N GLY A 76 14.82 40.22 43.65
CA GLY A 76 13.66 39.62 44.31
C GLY A 76 13.18 40.44 45.51
N VAL A 77 12.22 39.89 46.23
CA VAL A 77 11.58 40.54 47.37
C VAL A 77 11.57 39.59 48.55
N GLU A 78 12.09 40.05 49.69
CA GLU A 78 11.98 39.36 50.97
C GLU A 78 10.69 39.79 51.67
N VAL A 79 9.92 38.82 52.12
CA VAL A 79 8.67 39.02 52.85
C VAL A 79 8.80 38.41 54.23
N LYS A 80 8.64 39.23 55.27
CA LYS A 80 8.60 38.82 56.67
C LYS A 80 7.15 38.55 57.07
N LEU A 81 6.88 37.31 57.44
CA LEU A 81 5.57 36.81 57.87
C LEU A 81 5.53 36.74 59.39
N GLU A 82 4.43 37.22 59.98
CA GLU A 82 4.11 37.04 61.39
C GLU A 82 2.99 36.01 61.51
N ILE A 83 3.29 34.86 62.13
CA ILE A 83 2.30 33.83 62.44
C ILE A 83 1.82 34.03 63.87
N ALA A 84 0.51 34.26 64.04
CA ALA A 84 -0.08 34.75 65.29
C ALA A 84 -0.04 33.74 66.45
N ARG A 85 0.15 32.45 66.15
CA ARG A 85 0.08 31.33 67.10
C ARG A 85 1.40 30.56 67.13
N ALA A 86 2.14 30.66 68.23
CA ALA A 86 3.40 29.94 68.45
C ALA A 86 3.26 28.41 68.53
N ASP A 87 2.06 27.88 68.73
CA ASP A 87 1.75 26.44 68.75
C ASP A 87 1.37 25.89 67.37
N LEU A 88 1.21 26.75 66.35
CA LEU A 88 0.85 26.31 65.01
C LEU A 88 2.02 25.61 64.31
N VAL A 89 1.86 24.32 64.08
CA VAL A 89 2.83 23.50 63.34
C VAL A 89 2.57 23.60 61.84
N ILE A 90 3.57 24.07 61.10
CA ILE A 90 3.57 24.14 59.64
C ILE A 90 4.68 23.25 59.10
N PRO A 91 4.39 22.25 58.24
CA PRO A 91 5.42 21.40 57.64
C PRO A 91 6.49 22.21 56.88
N ARG A 92 7.74 21.79 56.98
CA ARG A 92 8.88 22.44 56.30
C ARG A 92 8.71 22.42 54.78
N ASP A 93 8.19 21.32 54.25
CA ASP A 93 7.85 21.15 52.84
C ASP A 93 6.48 21.78 52.52
N SER A 94 6.40 23.09 52.69
CA SER A 94 5.23 23.89 52.31
C SER A 94 5.58 24.86 51.19
N GLU A 95 4.70 24.94 50.19
CA GLU A 95 4.73 25.96 49.16
C GLU A 95 4.07 27.23 49.69
N LEU A 96 4.77 28.35 49.55
CA LEU A 96 4.23 29.68 49.81
C LEU A 96 3.88 30.31 48.46
N SER A 97 2.60 30.60 48.24
CA SER A 97 2.14 31.28 47.03
C SER A 97 1.43 32.58 47.35
N VAL A 98 1.68 33.59 46.54
CA VAL A 98 0.92 34.84 46.56
C VAL A 98 -0.22 34.72 45.57
N ASN A 99 -1.45 34.73 46.06
CA ASN A 99 -2.67 34.63 45.25
C ASN A 99 -3.49 35.92 45.34
N GLN A 100 -4.24 36.21 44.29
CA GLN A 100 -5.31 37.19 44.34
C GLN A 100 -6.65 36.47 44.56
N THR A 101 -7.34 36.83 45.63
CA THR A 101 -8.69 36.35 45.94
C THR A 101 -9.70 37.45 45.67
N GLY A 102 -10.88 37.07 45.17
CA GLY A 102 -11.96 37.99 44.86
C GLY A 102 -11.74 38.84 43.60
N LEU A 103 -12.80 39.51 43.15
CA LEU A 103 -12.78 40.34 41.94
C LEU A 103 -12.08 41.68 42.14
N LEU A 104 -11.95 42.14 43.38
CA LEU A 104 -11.31 43.40 43.75
C LEU A 104 -9.79 43.28 43.92
N GLY A 105 -9.23 42.09 43.68
CA GLY A 105 -7.78 41.87 43.67
C GLY A 105 -7.13 41.85 45.06
N GLU A 106 -7.87 41.44 46.10
CA GLU A 106 -7.32 41.27 47.44
C GLU A 106 -6.20 40.23 47.41
N THR A 107 -5.02 40.62 47.90
CA THR A 107 -3.85 39.74 47.88
C THR A 107 -3.73 38.98 49.18
N VAL A 108 -3.45 37.68 49.06
CA VAL A 108 -3.28 36.77 50.18
C VAL A 108 -2.06 35.90 49.95
N LEU A 109 -1.35 35.58 51.04
CA LEU A 109 -0.25 34.63 51.01
C LEU A 109 -0.77 33.30 51.57
N ASP A 110 -0.84 32.29 50.72
CA ASP A 110 -1.25 30.94 51.10
C ASP A 110 -0.02 30.06 51.35
N ILE A 111 -0.08 29.33 52.47
CA ILE A 111 0.87 28.30 52.85
C ILE A 111 0.19 26.95 52.66
N THR A 112 0.71 26.17 51.71
CA THR A 112 0.15 24.86 51.35
C THR A 112 1.22 23.78 51.54
N PRO A 113 1.04 22.83 52.48
CA PRO A 113 1.98 21.73 52.66
C PRO A 113 1.92 20.79 51.46
N ARG A 114 3.08 20.39 50.93
CA ARG A 114 3.17 19.41 49.84
C ARG A 114 3.09 17.97 50.34
N LYS A 115 3.50 17.75 51.59
CA LYS A 115 3.54 16.45 52.24
C LYS A 115 2.92 16.52 53.62
N GLU A 116 2.17 15.48 53.97
CA GLU A 116 1.65 15.30 55.32
C GLU A 116 2.75 14.78 56.26
N ILE A 117 2.72 15.27 57.50
CA ILE A 117 3.60 14.80 58.57
C ILE A 117 2.72 14.12 59.62
N ALA A 118 3.22 13.02 60.20
CA ALA A 118 2.51 12.34 61.29
C ALA A 118 2.61 13.19 62.57
N ASP A 119 1.51 13.33 63.31
CA ASP A 119 1.48 14.12 64.55
C ASP A 119 2.51 13.64 65.57
N SER A 120 2.78 12.33 65.63
CA SER A 120 3.78 11.72 66.52
C SER A 120 5.24 12.07 66.17
N ALA A 121 5.50 12.55 64.96
CA ALA A 121 6.84 12.97 64.53
C ALA A 121 7.19 14.40 64.98
N VAL A 122 6.21 15.17 65.47
CA VAL A 122 6.41 16.55 65.91
C VAL A 122 6.83 16.55 67.38
N THR A 123 8.14 16.69 67.63
CA THR A 123 8.71 16.63 68.98
C THR A 123 8.86 18.00 69.66
N GLY A 124 8.71 19.11 68.93
CA GLY A 124 8.87 20.47 69.46
C GLY A 124 8.06 21.51 68.66
N ARG A 125 7.77 22.66 69.28
CA ARG A 125 7.02 23.78 68.71
C ARG A 125 7.92 24.78 67.98
N PRO A 126 7.37 25.65 67.11
CA PRO A 126 8.13 26.66 66.37
C PRO A 126 9.08 27.56 67.17
N LEU A 127 8.77 27.85 68.44
CA LEU A 127 9.60 28.66 69.36
C LEU A 127 10.50 27.84 70.28
N ASP A 128 10.36 26.51 70.32
CA ASP A 128 11.13 25.66 71.23
C ASP A 128 12.59 25.53 70.76
N THR A 129 13.50 25.29 71.71
CA THR A 129 14.95 25.22 71.42
C THR A 129 15.30 23.98 70.59
N ASP A 130 14.52 22.91 70.72
CA ASP A 130 14.64 21.63 70.01
C ASP A 130 13.79 21.55 68.74
N CYS A 131 13.32 22.68 68.21
CA CYS A 131 12.52 22.73 66.98
C CYS A 131 13.27 22.10 65.78
N ASN A 132 12.70 21.04 65.21
CA ASN A 132 13.25 20.34 64.07
C ASN A 132 13.00 21.11 62.76
N ARG A 133 14.01 21.85 62.29
CA ARG A 133 13.97 22.67 61.05
C ARG A 133 13.83 21.87 59.76
N GLU A 134 14.07 20.56 59.79
CA GLU A 134 13.89 19.70 58.61
C GLU A 134 12.43 19.27 58.46
N LEU A 135 11.69 19.19 59.57
CA LEU A 135 10.30 18.73 59.59
C LEU A 135 9.28 19.86 59.56
N ILE A 136 9.52 20.95 60.30
CA ILE A 136 8.57 22.05 60.48
C ILE A 136 9.22 23.44 60.32
N LEU A 137 8.39 24.48 60.21
CA LEU A 137 8.84 25.87 60.20
C LEU A 137 9.05 26.41 61.61
N CYS A 138 10.31 26.59 61.99
CA CYS A 138 10.73 27.21 63.25
C CYS A 138 10.85 28.73 63.14
N GLN A 139 11.05 29.41 64.27
CA GLN A 139 11.38 30.84 64.33
C GLN A 139 12.50 31.22 63.35
N ASN A 140 12.26 32.29 62.58
CA ASN A 140 13.14 32.83 61.54
C ASN A 140 13.47 31.87 60.40
N SER A 141 12.65 30.84 60.18
CA SER A 141 12.80 29.94 59.02
C SER A 141 12.68 30.73 57.73
N ARG A 142 13.51 30.38 56.74
CA ARG A 142 13.44 30.95 55.39
C ARG A 142 12.95 29.91 54.38
N ILE A 143 12.07 30.31 53.47
CA ILE A 143 11.47 29.47 52.42
C ILE A 143 11.41 30.26 51.10
N LYS A 144 11.44 29.56 49.96
CA LYS A 144 11.19 30.17 48.66
C LYS A 144 9.70 30.20 48.37
N GLY A 145 9.20 31.38 48.02
CA GLY A 145 7.84 31.58 47.58
C GLY A 145 7.73 31.61 46.06
N VAL A 146 6.55 31.27 45.56
CA VAL A 146 6.20 31.30 44.13
C VAL A 146 5.06 32.27 43.87
N LEU A 147 5.01 32.80 42.64
CA LEU A 147 3.88 33.60 42.22
C LEU A 147 2.69 32.66 41.95
N GLY A 148 1.57 32.91 42.62
CA GLY A 148 0.35 32.15 42.43
C GLY A 148 -0.53 32.75 41.33
N ILE A 149 -1.84 32.52 41.44
CA ILE A 149 -2.80 32.97 40.43
C ILE A 149 -3.09 34.47 40.61
N SER A 150 -3.01 35.22 39.50
CA SER A 150 -3.33 36.64 39.44
C SER A 150 -4.37 36.92 38.35
N THR A 151 -5.42 37.67 38.71
CA THR A 151 -6.48 38.09 37.78
C THR A 151 -5.91 38.97 36.67
N ASP A 152 -4.93 39.80 36.99
CA ASP A 152 -4.24 40.69 36.04
C ASP A 152 -3.46 39.90 34.97
N GLU A 153 -2.81 38.79 35.35
CA GLU A 153 -2.17 37.90 34.38
C GLU A 153 -3.19 37.17 33.50
N LEU A 154 -4.32 36.73 34.07
CA LEU A 154 -5.41 36.12 33.30
C LEU A 154 -5.99 37.10 32.27
N ILE A 155 -6.20 38.37 32.64
CA ILE A 155 -6.68 39.41 31.73
C ILE A 155 -5.66 39.62 30.60
N ARG A 156 -4.37 39.77 30.92
CA ARG A 156 -3.32 39.90 29.89
C ARG A 156 -3.24 38.69 28.97
N ALA A 157 -3.37 37.48 29.50
CA ALA A 157 -3.39 36.25 28.70
C ALA A 157 -4.59 36.23 27.76
N THR A 158 -5.77 36.66 28.25
CA THR A 158 -7.01 36.72 27.47
C THR A 158 -6.93 37.76 26.34
N ILE A 159 -6.38 38.95 26.61
CA ILE A 159 -6.16 39.98 25.58
C ILE A 159 -5.20 39.47 24.51
N ARG A 160 -4.05 38.90 24.90
CA ARG A 160 -3.09 38.31 23.94
C ARG A 160 -3.72 37.23 23.08
N PHE A 161 -4.57 36.40 23.67
CA PHE A 161 -5.33 35.40 22.93
C PHE A 161 -6.30 36.03 21.94
N ALA A 162 -7.09 37.01 22.38
CA ALA A 162 -8.04 37.72 21.52
C ALA A 162 -7.34 38.40 20.34
N ASP A 163 -6.21 39.09 20.58
CA ASP A 163 -5.40 39.72 19.53
C ASP A 163 -4.87 38.70 18.52
N THR A 164 -4.40 37.56 19.00
CA THR A 164 -3.89 36.48 18.14
C THR A 164 -5.02 35.87 17.30
N TYR A 165 -6.17 35.60 17.93
CA TYR A 165 -7.35 35.03 17.27
C TYR A 165 -7.95 35.98 16.23
N SER A 166 -7.99 37.28 16.53
CA SER A 166 -8.46 38.32 15.62
C SER A 166 -7.38 38.81 14.64
N SER A 167 -6.19 38.22 14.65
CA SER A 167 -5.11 38.65 13.77
C SER A 167 -5.41 38.35 12.30
N PRO A 168 -5.03 39.26 11.38
CA PRO A 168 -5.16 39.02 9.93
C PRO A 168 -4.39 37.78 9.44
N GLN A 169 -3.30 37.42 10.14
CA GLN A 169 -2.51 36.23 9.81
C GLN A 169 -3.27 34.95 10.13
N PHE A 170 -3.91 34.86 11.31
CA PHE A 170 -4.69 33.69 11.69
C PHE A 170 -5.88 33.47 10.73
N THR A 171 -6.66 34.53 10.49
CA THR A 171 -7.80 34.47 9.56
C THR A 171 -7.36 34.18 8.12
N GLY A 172 -6.23 34.74 7.68
CA GLY A 172 -5.60 34.42 6.40
C GLY A 172 -5.23 32.94 6.27
N ASN A 173 -4.57 32.36 7.28
CA ASN A 173 -4.19 30.95 7.28
C ASN A 173 -5.41 30.02 7.20
N ILE A 174 -6.46 30.31 7.96
CA ILE A 174 -7.71 29.52 7.92
C ILE A 174 -8.38 29.61 6.55
N ASN A 175 -8.40 30.79 5.95
CA ASN A 175 -8.98 30.98 4.61
C ASN A 175 -8.16 30.24 3.54
N SER A 176 -6.83 30.30 3.61
CA SER A 176 -5.93 29.53 2.73
C SER A 176 -6.10 28.02 2.92
N LEU A 177 -6.22 27.53 4.15
CA LEU A 177 -6.50 26.12 4.43
C LEU A 177 -7.83 25.68 3.80
N THR A 178 -8.87 26.50 3.96
CA THR A 178 -10.20 26.24 3.41
C THR A 178 -10.16 26.18 1.88
N LYS A 179 -9.48 27.14 1.24
CA LYS A 179 -9.32 27.20 -0.22
C LYS A 179 -8.54 25.98 -0.74
N ASN A 180 -7.38 25.70 -0.16
CA ASN A 180 -6.55 24.57 -0.56
C ASN A 180 -7.29 23.23 -0.40
N SER A 181 -8.09 23.09 0.66
CA SER A 181 -8.89 21.89 0.89
C SER A 181 -9.99 21.73 -0.16
N SER A 182 -10.66 22.83 -0.54
CA SER A 182 -11.67 22.81 -1.61
C SER A 182 -11.06 22.47 -2.97
N GLU A 183 -9.87 23.00 -3.28
CA GLU A 183 -9.15 22.70 -4.51
C GLU A 183 -8.72 21.23 -4.57
N ALA A 184 -8.15 20.71 -3.48
CA ALA A 184 -7.79 19.30 -3.38
C ALA A 184 -9.00 18.37 -3.53
N ALA A 185 -10.14 18.70 -2.91
CA ALA A 185 -11.38 17.94 -3.05
C ALA A 185 -11.90 17.93 -4.50
N ALA A 186 -11.85 19.07 -5.19
CA ALA A 186 -12.22 19.15 -6.61
C ALA A 186 -11.32 18.27 -7.48
N GLU A 187 -10.03 18.20 -7.17
CA GLU A 187 -9.07 17.42 -7.94
C GLU A 187 -9.20 15.91 -7.72
N ILE A 188 -9.50 15.49 -6.49
CA ILE A 188 -9.89 14.10 -6.20
C ILE A 188 -11.16 13.73 -6.98
N ALA A 189 -12.16 14.63 -7.04
CA ALA A 189 -13.37 14.39 -7.81
C ALA A 189 -13.11 14.30 -9.32
N ARG A 190 -12.11 15.01 -9.84
CA ARG A 190 -11.66 14.89 -11.25
C ARG A 190 -10.99 13.54 -11.49
N LEU A 191 -10.03 13.16 -10.64
CA LEU A 191 -9.33 11.87 -10.73
C LEU A 191 -10.31 10.70 -10.68
N SER A 192 -11.30 10.74 -9.78
CA SER A 192 -12.32 9.69 -9.67
C SER A 192 -13.10 9.50 -10.98
N ARG A 193 -13.38 10.59 -11.71
CA ARG A 193 -14.07 10.54 -13.01
C ARG A 193 -13.15 9.98 -14.10
N GLU A 194 -11.88 10.37 -14.11
CA GLU A 194 -10.88 9.87 -15.06
C GLU A 194 -10.61 8.37 -14.87
N VAL A 195 -10.43 7.91 -13.63
CA VAL A 195 -10.29 6.49 -13.30
C VAL A 195 -11.53 5.71 -13.71
N SER A 196 -12.73 6.25 -13.45
CA SER A 196 -13.98 5.61 -13.88
C SER A 196 -14.07 5.48 -15.41
N SER A 197 -13.60 6.50 -16.14
CA SER A 197 -13.52 6.46 -17.61
C SER A 197 -12.52 5.40 -18.09
N LEU A 198 -11.33 5.38 -17.50
CA LEU A 198 -10.28 4.39 -17.81
C LEU A 198 -10.77 2.96 -17.57
N VAL A 199 -11.44 2.69 -16.45
CA VAL A 199 -12.02 1.38 -16.13
C VAL A 199 -13.07 0.98 -17.16
N ARG A 200 -13.91 1.91 -17.64
CA ARG A 200 -14.87 1.62 -18.71
C ARG A 200 -14.18 1.30 -20.03
N SER A 201 -13.17 2.06 -20.41
CA SER A 201 -12.39 1.82 -21.62
C SER A 201 -11.67 0.46 -21.57
N ALA A 202 -11.01 0.15 -20.46
CA ALA A 202 -10.34 -1.13 -20.23
C ALA A 202 -11.34 -2.30 -20.30
N ARG A 203 -12.52 -2.18 -19.69
CA ARG A 203 -13.58 -3.20 -19.79
C ARG A 203 -14.05 -3.41 -21.22
N THR A 204 -14.14 -2.36 -22.03
CA THR A 204 -14.52 -2.47 -23.44
C THR A 204 -13.45 -3.20 -24.25
N GLU A 205 -12.17 -2.84 -24.06
CA GLU A 205 -11.05 -3.53 -24.71
C GLU A 205 -10.99 -5.02 -24.36
N VAL A 206 -11.13 -5.36 -23.07
CA VAL A 206 -11.16 -6.77 -22.62
C VAL A 206 -12.29 -7.55 -23.29
N ARG A 207 -13.47 -6.94 -23.48
CA ARG A 207 -14.59 -7.58 -24.21
C ARG A 207 -14.26 -7.80 -25.69
N THR A 208 -13.68 -6.81 -26.36
CA THR A 208 -13.26 -6.91 -27.76
C THR A 208 -12.20 -8.00 -27.94
N PHE A 209 -11.22 -8.05 -27.05
CA PHE A 209 -10.20 -9.10 -27.01
C PHE A 209 -10.83 -10.48 -26.80
N SER A 210 -11.74 -10.61 -25.83
CA SER A 210 -12.47 -11.86 -25.57
C SER A 210 -13.28 -12.34 -26.78
N ALA A 211 -13.92 -11.42 -27.51
CA ALA A 211 -14.61 -11.73 -28.76
C ALA A 211 -13.64 -12.20 -29.86
N THR A 212 -12.49 -11.54 -29.98
CA THR A 212 -11.44 -11.92 -30.93
C THR A 212 -10.88 -13.31 -30.62
N ALA A 213 -10.57 -13.59 -29.35
CA ALA A 213 -10.09 -14.90 -28.90
C ALA A 213 -11.09 -16.03 -29.22
N ARG A 214 -12.40 -15.78 -29.02
CA ARG A 214 -13.47 -16.73 -29.43
C ARG A 214 -13.46 -16.97 -30.94
N SER A 215 -13.36 -15.91 -31.74
CA SER A 215 -13.32 -16.03 -33.20
C SER A 215 -12.12 -16.87 -33.66
N ILE A 216 -10.93 -16.60 -33.13
CA ILE A 216 -9.72 -17.38 -33.46
C ILE A 216 -9.91 -18.84 -33.05
N GLY A 217 -10.50 -19.10 -31.88
CA GLY A 217 -10.77 -20.47 -31.41
C GLY A 217 -11.68 -21.22 -32.39
N SER A 218 -12.78 -20.59 -32.80
CA SER A 218 -13.70 -21.18 -33.79
C SER A 218 -13.03 -21.40 -35.15
N THR A 219 -12.14 -20.50 -35.58
CA THR A 219 -11.37 -20.66 -36.81
C THR A 219 -10.38 -21.82 -36.70
N ALA A 220 -9.72 -22.00 -35.55
CA ALA A 220 -8.82 -23.12 -35.30
C ALA A 220 -9.56 -24.46 -35.31
N ASP A 221 -10.75 -24.52 -34.71
CA ASP A 221 -11.61 -25.71 -34.73
C ASP A 221 -12.03 -26.04 -36.17
N GLN A 222 -12.47 -25.03 -36.92
CA GLN A 222 -12.85 -25.20 -38.32
C GLN A 222 -11.66 -25.64 -39.19
N ALA A 223 -10.47 -25.06 -38.98
CA ALA A 223 -9.26 -25.46 -39.68
C ALA A 223 -8.89 -26.92 -39.39
N THR A 224 -9.04 -27.36 -38.14
CA THR A 224 -8.79 -28.76 -37.74
C THR A 224 -9.73 -29.72 -38.47
N LEU A 225 -11.02 -29.39 -38.57
CA LEU A 225 -11.99 -30.17 -39.34
C LEU A 225 -11.66 -30.20 -40.84
N THR A 226 -11.32 -29.05 -41.42
CA THR A 226 -10.95 -28.97 -42.84
C THR A 226 -9.71 -29.80 -43.13
N ILE A 227 -8.69 -29.76 -42.26
CA ILE A 227 -7.48 -30.56 -42.41
C ILE A 227 -7.81 -32.06 -42.35
N ALA A 228 -8.68 -32.48 -41.43
CA ALA A 228 -9.13 -33.87 -41.37
C ALA A 228 -9.84 -34.28 -42.69
N GLN A 229 -10.75 -33.45 -43.19
CA GLN A 229 -11.45 -33.70 -44.47
C GLN A 229 -10.51 -33.75 -45.68
N VAL A 230 -9.51 -32.86 -45.72
CA VAL A 230 -8.49 -32.86 -46.77
C VAL A 230 -7.67 -34.16 -46.70
N ASN A 231 -7.32 -34.63 -45.51
CA ASN A 231 -6.58 -35.88 -45.33
C ASN A 231 -7.40 -37.09 -45.83
N ASP A 232 -8.70 -37.12 -45.54
CA ASP A 232 -9.61 -38.15 -46.02
C ASP A 232 -9.72 -38.15 -47.55
N LEU A 233 -9.85 -36.97 -48.17
CA LEU A 233 -9.88 -36.81 -49.63
C LEU A 233 -8.58 -37.26 -50.29
N ILE A 234 -7.43 -36.88 -49.74
CA ILE A 234 -6.11 -37.29 -50.25
C ILE A 234 -5.99 -38.82 -50.20
N THR A 235 -6.39 -39.43 -49.07
CA THR A 235 -6.34 -40.89 -48.89
C THR A 235 -7.27 -41.62 -49.84
N ALA A 236 -8.52 -41.16 -49.98
CA ALA A 236 -9.52 -41.75 -50.88
C ALA A 236 -9.11 -41.63 -52.36
N ASN A 237 -8.65 -40.45 -52.78
CA ASN A 237 -8.19 -40.24 -54.15
C ASN A 237 -6.93 -41.04 -54.45
N ARG A 238 -5.99 -41.17 -53.49
CA ARG A 238 -4.80 -42.02 -53.63
C ARG A 238 -5.19 -43.48 -53.89
N SER A 239 -6.10 -44.02 -53.09
CA SER A 239 -6.60 -45.40 -53.27
C SER A 239 -7.21 -45.60 -54.67
N THR A 240 -7.97 -44.61 -55.13
CA THR A 240 -8.63 -44.62 -56.44
C THR A 240 -7.64 -44.53 -57.59
N LEU A 241 -6.62 -43.66 -57.48
CA LEU A 241 -5.56 -43.50 -58.47
C LEU A 241 -4.70 -44.76 -58.60
N VAL A 242 -4.32 -45.39 -57.49
CA VAL A 242 -3.57 -46.66 -57.52
C VAL A 242 -4.38 -47.73 -58.25
N THR A 243 -5.66 -47.89 -57.89
CA THR A 243 -6.55 -48.87 -58.54
C THR A 243 -6.70 -48.59 -60.04
N THR A 244 -6.84 -47.32 -60.42
CA THR A 244 -6.96 -46.92 -61.84
C THR A 244 -5.67 -47.19 -62.60
N LEU A 245 -4.51 -46.88 -62.01
CA LEU A 245 -3.20 -47.15 -62.59
C LEU A 245 -2.96 -48.65 -62.78
N ASP A 246 -3.34 -49.48 -61.81
CA ASP A 246 -3.22 -50.94 -61.90
C ASP A 246 -4.10 -51.49 -63.04
N ASN A 247 -5.36 -51.04 -63.14
CA ASN A 247 -6.27 -51.42 -64.21
C ASN A 247 -5.78 -50.98 -65.59
N LEU A 248 -5.24 -49.76 -65.72
CA LEU A 248 -4.66 -49.26 -66.97
C LEU A 248 -3.41 -50.05 -67.37
N SER A 249 -2.55 -50.39 -66.39
CA SER A 249 -1.36 -51.20 -66.61
C SER A 249 -1.73 -52.61 -67.08
N ALA A 250 -2.70 -53.26 -66.42
CA ALA A 250 -3.23 -54.56 -66.82
C ALA A 250 -3.83 -54.51 -68.24
N THR A 251 -4.68 -53.52 -68.50
CA THR A 251 -5.30 -53.33 -69.83
C THR A 251 -4.25 -53.09 -70.93
N SER A 252 -3.22 -52.28 -70.66
CA SER A 252 -2.12 -52.05 -71.60
C SER A 252 -1.35 -53.33 -71.91
N SER A 253 -1.10 -54.17 -70.90
CA SER A 253 -0.49 -55.49 -71.05
C SER A 253 -1.36 -56.44 -71.87
N ASP A 254 -2.67 -56.46 -71.62
CA ASP A 254 -3.63 -57.29 -72.35
C ASP A 254 -3.76 -56.87 -73.81
N ILE A 255 -3.79 -55.56 -74.09
CA ILE A 255 -3.76 -55.02 -75.46
C ILE A 255 -2.46 -55.44 -76.15
N ARG A 256 -1.30 -55.27 -75.51
CA ARG A 256 0.00 -55.67 -76.09
C ARG A 256 0.03 -57.16 -76.41
N THR A 257 -0.48 -57.99 -75.52
CA THR A 257 -0.59 -59.45 -75.71
C THR A 257 -1.53 -59.79 -76.86
N THR A 258 -2.69 -59.13 -76.93
CA THR A 258 -3.69 -59.33 -77.99
C THR A 258 -3.14 -58.92 -79.37
N VAL A 259 -2.49 -57.76 -79.45
CA VAL A 259 -1.81 -57.30 -80.68
C VAL A 259 -0.73 -58.29 -81.12
N SER A 260 0.08 -58.82 -80.20
CA SER A 260 1.11 -59.82 -80.53
C SER A 260 0.53 -61.13 -81.09
N ARG A 261 -0.66 -61.53 -80.64
CA ARG A 261 -1.36 -62.75 -81.11
C ARG A 261 -2.08 -62.56 -82.43
N ILE A 262 -2.60 -61.35 -82.70
CA ILE A 262 -3.36 -61.03 -83.90
C ILE A 262 -2.43 -60.58 -85.06
N SER A 263 -1.24 -60.04 -84.75
CA SER A 263 -0.22 -59.62 -85.71
C SER A 263 0.02 -60.62 -86.88
N PRO A 264 0.23 -61.94 -86.65
CA PRO A 264 0.43 -62.90 -87.74
C PRO A 264 -0.82 -63.17 -88.61
N LEU A 265 -2.02 -62.93 -88.08
CA LEU A 265 -3.29 -63.10 -88.82
C LEU A 265 -3.60 -61.87 -89.68
N LEU A 266 -3.27 -60.68 -89.20
CA LEU A 266 -3.47 -59.43 -89.93
C LEU A 266 -2.42 -59.19 -91.01
N SER A 267 -1.27 -59.86 -90.99
CA SER A 267 -0.32 -59.83 -92.12
C SER A 267 -0.86 -60.48 -93.41
N GLN A 268 -2.01 -61.16 -93.36
CA GLN A 268 -2.69 -61.74 -94.54
C GLN A 268 -3.83 -60.88 -95.10
N VAL A 269 -4.22 -59.80 -94.40
CA VAL A 269 -5.33 -58.91 -94.78
C VAL A 269 -4.75 -57.49 -94.86
N GLU A 270 -5.15 -56.65 -95.81
CA GLU A 270 -4.69 -55.24 -95.90
C GLU A 270 -5.22 -54.36 -94.73
N GLY A 271 -4.96 -54.76 -93.48
CA GLY A 271 -5.52 -54.18 -92.25
C GLY A 271 -4.54 -53.29 -91.47
N SER A 272 -3.62 -52.58 -92.14
CA SER A 272 -2.58 -51.78 -91.46
C SER A 272 -3.16 -50.68 -90.56
N GLN A 273 -4.35 -50.17 -90.88
CA GLN A 273 -5.04 -49.12 -90.11
C GLN A 273 -5.42 -49.58 -88.69
N LEU A 274 -5.84 -50.85 -88.52
CA LEU A 274 -6.27 -51.37 -87.21
C LEU A 274 -5.07 -51.57 -86.27
N ILE A 275 -3.95 -52.07 -86.80
CA ILE A 275 -2.72 -52.23 -86.02
C ILE A 275 -2.21 -50.87 -85.56
N SER A 276 -2.16 -49.88 -86.46
CA SER A 276 -1.76 -48.50 -86.14
C SER A 276 -2.67 -47.86 -85.07
N ASN A 277 -3.98 -48.06 -85.15
CA ASN A 277 -4.92 -47.55 -84.15
C ASN A 277 -4.73 -48.23 -82.77
N LEU A 278 -4.45 -49.53 -82.73
CA LEU A 278 -4.21 -50.26 -81.47
C LEU A 278 -2.84 -49.91 -80.86
N GLU A 279 -1.81 -49.71 -81.68
CA GLU A 279 -0.51 -49.19 -81.24
C GLU A 279 -0.66 -47.79 -80.66
N THR A 280 -1.36 -46.89 -81.36
CA THR A 280 -1.65 -45.53 -80.90
C THR A 280 -2.44 -45.54 -79.59
N LEU A 281 -3.45 -46.40 -79.45
CA LEU A 281 -4.21 -46.55 -78.21
C LEU A 281 -3.33 -47.03 -77.06
N SER A 282 -2.45 -48.00 -77.30
CA SER A 282 -1.53 -48.52 -76.28
C SER A 282 -0.51 -47.46 -75.84
N ALA A 283 -0.01 -46.65 -76.78
CA ALA A 283 0.90 -45.56 -76.52
C ALA A 283 0.21 -44.44 -75.71
N ASN A 284 -1.02 -44.07 -76.09
CA ASN A 284 -1.84 -43.11 -75.34
C ASN A 284 -2.12 -43.62 -73.92
N ALA A 285 -2.50 -44.89 -73.74
CA ALA A 285 -2.74 -45.47 -72.41
C ALA A 285 -1.48 -45.49 -71.53
N ALA A 286 -0.32 -45.82 -72.11
CA ALA A 286 0.96 -45.79 -71.41
C ALA A 286 1.35 -44.35 -71.02
N GLN A 287 1.16 -43.39 -71.92
CA GLN A 287 1.41 -41.97 -71.67
C GLN A 287 0.47 -41.40 -70.61
N THR A 288 -0.82 -41.73 -70.65
CA THR A 288 -1.79 -41.35 -69.60
C THR A 288 -1.40 -41.93 -68.25
N SER A 289 -0.94 -43.18 -68.21
CA SER A 289 -0.46 -43.80 -66.97
C SER A 289 0.79 -43.11 -66.42
N ALA A 290 1.70 -42.68 -67.31
CA ALA A 290 2.87 -41.89 -66.93
C ALA A 290 2.48 -40.50 -66.40
N ASN A 291 1.56 -39.80 -67.07
CA ASN A 291 1.04 -38.51 -66.63
C ASN A 291 0.33 -38.60 -65.27
N LEU A 292 -0.49 -39.63 -65.06
CA LEU A 292 -1.18 -39.86 -63.78
C LEU A 292 -0.19 -40.18 -62.65
N ARG A 293 0.89 -40.90 -62.95
CA ARG A 293 1.99 -41.13 -62.00
C ARG A 293 2.72 -39.83 -61.67
N ASP A 294 2.99 -39.00 -62.65
CA ASP A 294 3.65 -37.70 -62.47
C ASP A 294 2.78 -36.72 -61.65
N VAL A 295 1.47 -36.69 -61.92
CA VAL A 295 0.49 -35.96 -61.09
C VAL A 295 0.46 -36.50 -59.65
N SER A 296 0.49 -37.83 -59.47
CA SER A 296 0.56 -38.45 -58.13
C SER A 296 1.84 -38.08 -57.38
N VAL A 297 2.97 -37.87 -58.07
CA VAL A 297 4.23 -37.41 -57.48
C VAL A 297 4.18 -35.91 -57.19
N THR A 298 3.56 -35.11 -58.06
CA THR A 298 3.43 -33.66 -57.91
C THR A 298 2.47 -33.25 -56.80
N LEU A 299 1.39 -34.02 -56.58
CA LEU A 299 0.51 -33.86 -55.41
C LEU A 299 1.24 -34.18 -54.09
N ASN A 300 2.44 -34.75 -54.15
CA ASN A 300 3.32 -35.07 -53.03
C ASN A 300 4.41 -33.98 -52.81
N ASN A 301 4.24 -32.79 -53.38
CA ASN A 301 5.28 -31.76 -53.39
C ASN A 301 5.52 -31.15 -51.98
N PRO A 302 6.76 -31.21 -51.45
CA PRO A 302 7.13 -30.66 -50.14
C PRO A 302 6.97 -29.14 -50.02
N ALA A 303 6.85 -28.38 -51.12
CA ALA A 303 6.68 -26.93 -51.08
C ALA A 303 5.39 -26.49 -50.35
N THR A 304 4.28 -27.21 -50.52
CA THR A 304 3.01 -26.93 -49.82
C THR A 304 3.13 -27.21 -48.32
N VAL A 305 3.85 -28.28 -47.97
CA VAL A 305 4.18 -28.63 -46.57
C VAL A 305 5.07 -27.57 -45.94
N THR A 306 6.00 -27.00 -46.71
CA THR A 306 6.94 -25.97 -46.23
C THR A 306 6.25 -24.62 -46.00
N MET A 307 5.30 -24.24 -46.87
CA MET A 307 4.48 -23.03 -46.68
C MET A 307 3.55 -23.16 -45.46
N LEU A 308 2.94 -24.34 -45.29
CA LEU A 308 2.17 -24.65 -44.09
C LEU A 308 3.06 -24.62 -42.84
N GLN A 309 4.28 -25.16 -42.90
CA GLN A 309 5.27 -25.07 -41.81
C GLN A 309 5.56 -23.62 -41.42
N GLN A 310 5.94 -22.76 -42.38
CA GLN A 310 6.24 -21.35 -42.08
C GLN A 310 5.03 -20.59 -41.52
N THR A 311 3.83 -20.89 -42.02
CA THR A 311 2.59 -20.31 -41.51
C THR A 311 2.30 -20.78 -40.08
N LEU A 312 2.57 -22.06 -39.78
CA LEU A 312 2.39 -22.65 -38.46
C LEU A 312 3.43 -22.16 -37.45
N ASP A 313 4.69 -22.00 -37.85
CA ASP A 313 5.74 -21.43 -36.99
C ASP A 313 5.45 -19.96 -36.66
N SER A 314 4.95 -19.20 -37.63
CA SER A 314 4.52 -17.81 -37.42
C SER A 314 3.31 -17.73 -36.50
N ALA A 315 2.35 -18.63 -36.67
CA ALA A 315 1.20 -18.75 -35.77
C ALA A 315 1.68 -19.11 -34.34
N ARG A 316 2.54 -20.12 -34.21
CA ARG A 316 3.10 -20.58 -32.93
C ARG A 316 3.86 -19.49 -32.19
N ALA A 317 4.74 -18.74 -32.86
CA ALA A 317 5.46 -17.62 -32.26
C ALA A 317 4.52 -16.49 -31.80
N THR A 318 3.48 -16.20 -32.60
CA THR A 318 2.46 -15.22 -32.22
C THR A 318 1.64 -15.71 -31.01
N PHE A 319 1.40 -17.01 -30.89
CA PHE A 319 0.68 -17.62 -29.77
C PHE A 319 1.49 -17.69 -28.47
N GLU A 320 2.79 -18.01 -28.52
CA GLU A 320 3.66 -17.97 -27.34
C GLU A 320 3.72 -16.54 -26.77
N ASN A 321 3.78 -15.53 -27.64
CA ASN A 321 3.69 -14.13 -27.23
C ASN A 321 2.32 -13.77 -26.66
N THR A 322 1.23 -14.28 -27.25
CA THR A 322 -0.14 -14.04 -26.76
C THR A 322 -0.39 -14.71 -25.39
N GLN A 323 0.09 -15.94 -25.17
CA GLN A 323 0.00 -16.64 -23.87
C GLN A 323 0.73 -15.87 -22.77
N LYS A 324 1.92 -15.35 -23.06
CA LYS A 324 2.70 -14.57 -22.10
C LYS A 324 1.99 -13.28 -21.70
N ILE A 325 1.48 -12.54 -22.68
CA ILE A 325 0.71 -11.30 -22.46
C ILE A 325 -0.59 -11.57 -21.68
N THR A 326 -1.25 -12.72 -21.90
CA THR A 326 -2.53 -13.05 -21.25
C THR A 326 -2.38 -13.66 -19.85
N SER A 327 -1.29 -14.37 -19.57
CA SER A 327 -0.94 -14.80 -18.20
C SER A 327 -0.84 -13.60 -17.26
N ASP A 328 -0.17 -12.53 -17.71
CA ASP A 328 -0.05 -11.28 -16.94
C ASP A 328 -1.39 -10.54 -16.82
N LEU A 329 -2.30 -10.74 -17.78
CA LEU A 329 -3.62 -10.11 -17.79
C LEU A 329 -4.66 -10.84 -16.90
N ASP A 330 -4.54 -12.16 -16.73
CA ASP A 330 -5.42 -12.98 -15.88
C ASP A 330 -5.29 -12.57 -14.40
N GLU A 331 -4.06 -12.24 -13.97
CA GLU A 331 -3.76 -11.73 -12.63
C GLU A 331 -4.40 -10.35 -12.34
N LEU A 332 -4.61 -9.53 -13.38
CA LEU A 332 -5.16 -8.17 -13.26
C LEU A 332 -6.68 -8.08 -13.45
N THR A 333 -7.31 -9.01 -14.17
CA THR A 333 -8.69 -8.82 -14.66
C THR A 333 -9.74 -9.79 -14.07
N GLY A 334 -9.36 -11.04 -13.75
CA GLY A 334 -10.23 -12.01 -13.06
C GLY A 334 -11.53 -12.41 -13.78
N ASP A 335 -11.67 -12.21 -15.10
CA ASP A 335 -12.90 -12.53 -15.85
C ASP A 335 -13.00 -14.04 -16.18
N PRO A 336 -13.97 -14.79 -15.61
CA PRO A 336 -14.11 -16.23 -15.83
C PRO A 336 -14.42 -16.61 -17.28
N GLN A 337 -15.14 -15.76 -18.03
CA GLN A 337 -15.50 -16.05 -19.41
C GLN A 337 -14.29 -15.91 -20.34
N LEU A 338 -13.46 -14.90 -20.12
CA LEU A 338 -12.22 -14.72 -20.86
C LEU A 338 -11.32 -15.96 -20.69
N ARG A 339 -11.17 -16.42 -19.44
CA ARG A 339 -10.41 -17.63 -19.11
C ARG A 339 -10.92 -18.87 -19.83
N ASP A 340 -12.24 -19.07 -19.91
CA ASP A 340 -12.82 -20.21 -20.61
C ASP A 340 -12.58 -20.15 -22.13
N ASN A 341 -12.77 -18.98 -22.75
CA ASN A 341 -12.50 -18.82 -24.18
C ASN A 341 -11.02 -19.07 -24.51
N LEU A 342 -10.11 -18.59 -23.66
CA LEU A 342 -8.67 -18.80 -23.83
C LEU A 342 -8.31 -20.27 -23.73
N LYS A 343 -8.88 -21.01 -22.76
CA LYS A 343 -8.66 -22.46 -22.66
C LYS A 343 -9.13 -23.19 -23.92
N ARG A 344 -10.32 -22.85 -24.44
CA ARG A 344 -10.84 -23.45 -25.67
C ARG A 344 -9.95 -23.14 -26.88
N LEU A 345 -9.52 -21.89 -27.02
CA LEU A 345 -8.57 -21.48 -28.05
C LEU A 345 -7.26 -22.29 -27.98
N ILE A 346 -6.65 -22.42 -26.80
CA ILE A 346 -5.42 -23.19 -26.60
C ILE A 346 -5.62 -24.66 -27.00
N ASN A 347 -6.74 -25.27 -26.59
CA ASN A 347 -7.02 -26.67 -26.90
C ASN A 347 -7.26 -26.90 -28.40
N GLY A 348 -8.05 -26.05 -29.06
CA GLY A 348 -8.31 -26.14 -30.50
C GLY A 348 -7.02 -25.99 -31.32
N LEU A 349 -6.16 -25.04 -30.94
CA LEU A 349 -4.87 -24.82 -31.58
C LEU A 349 -3.87 -25.96 -31.32
N SER A 350 -3.87 -26.54 -30.11
CA SER A 350 -3.05 -27.73 -29.81
C SER A 350 -3.48 -28.92 -30.68
N GLY A 351 -4.78 -29.05 -30.95
CA GLY A 351 -5.31 -30.05 -31.89
C GLY A 351 -4.80 -29.82 -33.33
N LEU A 352 -4.75 -28.55 -33.76
CA LEU A 352 -4.23 -28.16 -35.07
C LEU A 352 -2.74 -28.49 -35.24
N VAL A 353 -1.91 -28.19 -34.22
CA VAL A 353 -0.48 -28.52 -34.22
C VAL A 353 -0.25 -30.04 -34.21
N SER A 354 -1.04 -30.79 -33.45
CA SER A 354 -0.92 -32.26 -33.41
C SER A 354 -1.30 -32.90 -34.75
N SER A 355 -2.38 -32.43 -35.38
CA SER A 355 -2.86 -32.95 -36.68
C SER A 355 -1.85 -32.68 -37.79
N THR A 356 -1.18 -31.53 -37.75
CA THR A 356 -0.15 -31.16 -38.73
C THR A 356 1.15 -31.93 -38.54
N GLN A 357 1.56 -32.25 -37.31
CA GLN A 357 2.69 -33.16 -37.05
C GLN A 357 2.45 -34.57 -37.60
N GLN A 358 1.21 -35.09 -37.48
CA GLN A 358 0.84 -36.37 -38.09
C GLN A 358 0.95 -36.36 -39.61
N LEU A 359 0.50 -35.27 -40.25
CA LEU A 359 0.65 -35.09 -41.70
C LEU A 359 2.13 -35.05 -42.13
N GLN A 360 3.01 -34.38 -41.37
CA GLN A 360 4.45 -34.37 -41.65
C GLN A 360 5.07 -35.77 -41.57
N GLN A 361 4.73 -36.54 -40.54
CA GLN A 361 5.21 -37.92 -40.41
C GLN A 361 4.75 -38.79 -41.58
N GLN A 362 3.48 -38.68 -41.98
CA GLN A 362 2.96 -39.41 -43.14
C GLN A 362 3.63 -39.00 -44.46
N ALA A 363 3.89 -37.71 -44.67
CA ALA A 363 4.60 -37.21 -45.85
C ALA A 363 6.05 -37.72 -45.92
N GLN A 364 6.78 -37.70 -44.78
CA GLN A 364 8.14 -38.24 -44.71
C GLN A 364 8.20 -39.75 -44.97
N VAL A 365 7.29 -40.53 -44.39
CA VAL A 365 7.18 -41.99 -44.64
C VAL A 365 6.90 -42.27 -46.12
N SER A 366 6.06 -41.44 -46.75
CA SER A 366 5.74 -41.55 -48.17
C SER A 366 6.95 -41.25 -49.08
N GLN A 367 7.81 -40.30 -48.71
CA GLN A 367 9.06 -40.01 -49.43
C GLN A 367 10.06 -41.17 -49.36
N ILE A 368 10.15 -41.86 -48.22
CA ILE A 368 11.04 -43.01 -48.05
C ILE A 368 10.57 -44.19 -48.93
N LEU A 369 9.26 -44.36 -49.12
CA LEU A 369 8.66 -45.42 -49.94
C LEU A 369 8.68 -45.12 -51.45
N ALA A 370 8.89 -43.86 -51.86
CA ALA A 370 8.89 -43.45 -53.27
C ALA A 370 10.25 -43.59 -53.98
N VAL A 371 11.31 -44.01 -53.28
CA VAL A 371 12.62 -44.26 -53.91
C VAL A 371 12.62 -45.67 -54.53
N PRO A 372 12.72 -45.81 -55.87
CA PRO A 372 12.77 -47.13 -56.50
C PRO A 372 14.05 -47.86 -56.07
N ASN A 373 13.88 -49.06 -55.51
CA ASN A 373 14.96 -49.92 -55.03
C ASN A 373 15.75 -50.47 -56.25
N PRO A 374 17.03 -50.07 -56.49
CA PRO A 374 17.74 -50.36 -57.74
C PRO A 374 18.29 -51.81 -57.85
N SER A 375 17.78 -52.75 -57.05
CA SER A 375 18.44 -54.04 -56.80
C SER A 375 17.88 -55.23 -57.58
N LEU A 376 16.89 -55.06 -58.46
CA LEU A 376 16.18 -56.19 -59.08
C LEU A 376 16.42 -56.37 -60.59
N GLU A 377 17.35 -55.65 -61.19
CA GLU A 377 17.62 -55.73 -62.63
C GLU A 377 19.07 -56.12 -62.92
N ARG A 378 19.42 -57.38 -62.64
CA ARG A 378 20.48 -58.13 -63.35
C ARG A 378 20.60 -59.56 -62.83
N LEU A 379 19.90 -60.49 -63.48
CA LEU A 379 20.18 -61.94 -63.38
C LEU A 379 19.86 -62.59 -64.73
N GLN A 380 20.88 -62.76 -65.59
CA GLN A 380 21.07 -63.86 -66.59
C GLN A 380 22.29 -63.58 -67.52
N PRO A 381 22.83 -64.56 -68.29
CA PRO A 381 23.85 -65.53 -67.82
C PRO A 381 25.12 -65.59 -68.73
N GLY A 382 26.21 -66.14 -68.18
CA GLY A 382 27.30 -66.77 -68.96
C GLY A 382 28.37 -65.87 -69.59
N THR A 383 29.60 -65.98 -69.09
CA THR A 383 30.84 -66.33 -69.84
C THR A 383 32.09 -66.13 -68.96
N THR A 384 32.78 -67.22 -68.65
CA THR A 384 34.22 -67.30 -68.29
C THR A 384 35.03 -67.31 -69.61
N PRO A 385 36.39 -67.08 -69.67
CA PRO A 385 37.38 -67.02 -68.57
C PRO A 385 38.56 -66.00 -68.71
N ALA A 386 39.48 -66.08 -67.72
CA ALA A 386 40.92 -65.68 -67.65
C ALA A 386 41.24 -64.55 -66.64
N GLN A 387 41.63 -64.86 -65.39
CA GLN A 387 43.00 -65.11 -64.87
C GLN A 387 43.93 -63.88 -64.90
N VAL A 388 44.29 -63.32 -63.72
CA VAL A 388 45.67 -63.21 -63.15
C VAL A 388 45.61 -62.68 -61.69
N ASN A 389 45.73 -63.61 -60.75
CA ASN A 389 46.56 -63.67 -59.52
C ASN A 389 47.22 -62.39 -58.91
N ARG A 390 46.98 -62.06 -57.61
CA ARG A 390 47.92 -62.24 -56.45
C ARG A 390 47.56 -61.44 -55.17
N THR A 391 47.37 -62.19 -54.07
CA THR A 391 47.85 -62.04 -52.66
C THR A 391 47.60 -60.76 -51.81
N GLN A 392 46.65 -60.88 -50.86
CA GLN A 392 46.75 -60.87 -49.37
C GLN A 392 47.93 -60.20 -48.61
N PRO A 393 47.74 -59.78 -47.34
CA PRO A 393 47.35 -60.63 -46.18
C PRO A 393 45.94 -60.42 -45.62
#